data_AF-A0AB35K9Z6-F1
#
_entry.id   AF-A0AB35K9Z6-F1
#
_cell.length_a   1.000
_cell.length_b   1.000
_cell.length_c   1.000
_cell.angle_alpha   90.00
_cell.angle_beta   90.00
_cell.angle_gamma   90.00
#
_symmetry.space_group_name_H-M   'P 1'
#
loop_
_entity.id
_entity.type
_entity.pdbx_description
1 polymer ?
#
loop_
_entity_poly.entity_id
_entity_poly.type
_entity_poly.pdbx_seq_one_letter_code
_entity_poly.pdbx_strand_id
1 'polypeptide(L)'
;MSYEKQTWNKYDDLKTEEENIENGAVVTDNRMNHIEDGIGDNNTNLASHLVNTNNPHKVTAAQVGLDKVDNVKQASKAEFDSHTSDASNPHKVTASQVGSYSKSESDDKLATQKQAMDSHVNNKANPHAVTASQVGAYSKQEIDTKLSKAVMADDSGKVSIGTLDSNTLTVQGTKIYPNTKDGVWTVEKLFDNEYRLTTVMSTGADVTSTWNSLFISSEIPHPNLPSGYTKTSWGVTLSNSNNLMWCSISGASVFRLIAGASTSAATRTVIVTVYASK
;
A
#
# COMPACT_ATOMS: atom_id res chain seq x y z
N MET A 1 69.64 -82.86 40.24
CA MET A 1 70.72 -83.58 40.94
C MET A 1 72.00 -82.78 40.76
N SER A 2 72.78 -82.56 41.82
CA SER A 2 74.10 -81.93 41.69
C SER A 2 75.03 -82.93 41.02
N TYR A 3 75.63 -82.57 39.89
CA TYR A 3 76.65 -83.40 39.27
C TYR A 3 77.88 -83.45 40.18
N GLU A 4 78.18 -84.61 40.75
CA GLU A 4 79.45 -84.84 41.42
C GLU A 4 80.49 -85.32 40.40
N LYS A 5 81.50 -84.48 40.18
CA LYS A 5 82.56 -84.76 39.22
C LYS A 5 83.37 -85.97 39.69
N GLN A 6 83.35 -87.03 38.89
CA GLN A 6 84.17 -88.21 39.11
C GLN A 6 85.65 -87.89 38.87
N THR A 7 86.52 -88.33 39.78
CA THR A 7 87.97 -88.14 39.70
C THR A 7 88.66 -89.49 39.55
N TRP A 8 89.59 -89.62 38.60
CA TRP A 8 90.30 -90.86 38.30
C TRP A 8 91.68 -90.85 38.94
N ASN A 9 91.92 -91.77 39.88
CA ASN A 9 93.25 -92.00 40.43
C ASN A 9 93.99 -93.07 39.62
N LYS A 10 95.32 -93.05 39.63
CA LYS A 10 96.11 -94.08 38.96
C LYS A 10 96.04 -95.40 39.74
N TYR A 11 96.09 -96.51 39.03
CA TYR A 11 96.25 -97.84 39.62
C TYR A 11 97.59 -97.93 40.36
N ASP A 12 97.58 -98.52 41.54
CA ASP A 12 98.76 -98.73 42.37
C ASP A 12 99.04 -100.23 42.48
N ASP A 13 100.12 -100.69 41.84
CA ASP A 13 100.51 -102.10 41.80
C ASP A 13 100.89 -102.67 43.18
N LEU A 14 101.06 -101.79 44.19
CA LEU A 14 101.36 -102.18 45.58
C LEU A 14 100.10 -102.38 46.44
N LYS A 15 98.90 -102.10 45.92
CA LYS A 15 97.61 -102.23 46.62
C LYS A 15 96.80 -103.42 46.11
N THR A 16 95.87 -103.92 46.92
CA THR A 16 94.91 -104.93 46.44
C THR A 16 93.89 -104.33 45.48
N GLU A 17 93.15 -105.18 44.77
CA GLU A 17 92.11 -104.73 43.84
C GLU A 17 91.00 -103.95 44.57
N GLU A 18 90.61 -104.40 45.78
CA GLU A 18 89.61 -103.71 46.61
C GLU A 18 90.09 -102.32 47.06
N GLU A 19 91.36 -102.19 47.46
CA GLU A 19 91.96 -100.91 47.83
C GLU A 19 92.08 -99.96 46.62
N ASN A 20 92.32 -100.51 45.42
CA ASN A 20 92.34 -99.76 44.18
C ASN A 20 90.92 -99.35 43.71
N ILE A 21 89.89 -100.15 44.00
CA ILE A 21 88.47 -99.80 43.80
C ILE A 21 88.06 -98.64 44.71
N GLU A 22 88.38 -98.71 46.01
CA GLU A 22 88.07 -97.64 46.98
C GLU A 22 88.81 -96.34 46.66
N ASN A 23 90.05 -96.43 46.18
CA ASN A 23 90.82 -95.29 45.68
C ASN A 23 90.30 -94.75 44.32
N GLY A 24 89.26 -95.35 43.72
CA GLY A 24 88.70 -94.90 42.44
C GLY A 24 89.61 -95.14 41.22
N ALA A 25 90.63 -95.99 41.36
CA ALA A 25 91.55 -96.36 40.29
C ALA A 25 91.00 -97.44 39.35
N VAL A 26 89.99 -98.20 39.81
CA VAL A 26 89.33 -99.27 39.04
C VAL A 26 87.91 -98.83 38.64
N VAL A 27 87.50 -99.18 37.41
CA VAL A 27 86.13 -98.98 36.92
C VAL A 27 85.23 -100.08 37.50
N THR A 28 84.18 -99.70 38.24
CA THR A 28 83.18 -100.64 38.74
C THR A 28 81.89 -100.59 37.93
N ASP A 29 81.07 -101.62 38.07
CA ASP A 29 79.70 -101.68 37.55
C ASP A 29 78.86 -100.47 37.99
N ASN A 30 78.90 -100.11 39.27
CA ASN A 30 78.21 -98.94 39.82
C ASN A 30 78.64 -97.65 39.11
N ARG A 31 79.93 -97.49 38.79
CA ARG A 31 80.45 -96.31 38.07
C ARG A 31 80.01 -96.28 36.61
N MET A 32 79.98 -97.44 35.95
CA MET A 32 79.49 -97.56 34.57
C MET A 32 78.00 -97.26 34.50
N ASN A 33 77.19 -97.82 35.42
CA ASN A 33 75.76 -97.57 35.50
C ASN A 33 75.46 -96.08 35.71
N HIS A 34 76.20 -95.40 36.59
CA HIS A 34 76.05 -93.95 36.78
C HIS A 34 76.35 -93.12 35.50
N ILE A 35 77.30 -93.55 34.67
CA ILE A 35 77.59 -92.90 33.38
C ILE A 35 76.45 -93.13 32.39
N GLU A 36 75.97 -94.37 32.27
CA GLU A 36 74.84 -94.72 31.40
C GLU A 36 73.57 -93.96 31.80
N ASP A 37 73.29 -93.85 33.09
CA ASP A 37 72.18 -93.05 33.63
C ASP A 37 72.34 -91.57 33.24
N GLY A 38 73.53 -90.99 33.41
CA GLY A 38 73.80 -89.61 33.03
C GLY A 38 73.69 -89.34 31.52
N ILE A 39 74.09 -90.30 30.68
CA ILE A 39 73.90 -90.23 29.23
C ILE A 39 72.41 -90.33 28.88
N GLY A 40 71.67 -91.24 29.52
CA GLY A 40 70.23 -91.41 29.37
C GLY A 40 69.44 -90.17 29.76
N ASP A 41 69.78 -89.55 30.88
CA ASP A 41 69.20 -88.27 31.36
C ASP A 41 69.46 -87.15 30.36
N ASN A 42 70.70 -87.00 29.89
CA ASN A 42 71.06 -85.99 28.90
C ASN A 42 70.31 -86.20 27.57
N ASN A 43 70.22 -87.43 27.09
CA ASN A 43 69.47 -87.75 25.87
C ASN A 43 67.98 -87.43 26.02
N THR A 44 67.39 -87.78 27.17
CA THR A 44 65.98 -87.47 27.50
C THR A 44 65.75 -85.96 27.57
N ASN A 45 66.64 -85.22 28.22
CA ASN A 45 66.58 -83.76 28.31
C ASN A 45 66.71 -83.08 26.94
N LEU A 46 67.64 -83.54 26.09
CA LEU A 46 67.79 -83.05 24.72
C LEU A 46 66.57 -83.36 23.87
N ALA A 47 66.03 -84.58 23.96
CA ALA A 47 64.84 -84.97 23.23
C ALA A 47 63.63 -84.11 23.64
N SER A 48 63.45 -83.89 24.95
CA SER A 48 62.42 -83.00 25.51
C SER A 48 62.58 -81.57 25.02
N HIS A 49 63.82 -81.04 25.02
CA HIS A 49 64.10 -79.71 24.51
C HIS A 49 63.83 -79.60 23.00
N LEU A 50 64.22 -80.60 22.21
CA LEU A 50 64.05 -80.60 20.75
C LEU A 50 62.58 -80.49 20.33
N VAL A 51 61.67 -81.12 21.09
CA VAL A 51 60.23 -81.07 20.83
C VAL A 51 59.53 -79.89 21.50
N ASN A 52 60.22 -79.16 22.39
CA ASN A 52 59.65 -78.01 23.08
C ASN A 52 59.52 -76.80 22.12
N THR A 53 58.29 -76.52 21.71
CA THR A 53 57.92 -75.36 20.88
C THR A 53 57.27 -74.24 21.69
N ASN A 54 57.50 -74.19 23.00
CA ASN A 54 57.15 -73.01 23.79
C ASN A 54 58.20 -71.93 23.57
N ASN A 55 57.82 -70.66 23.79
CA ASN A 55 58.72 -69.52 23.81
C ASN A 55 59.96 -69.85 24.66
N PRO A 56 61.18 -69.94 24.08
CA PRO A 56 61.67 -69.19 22.91
C PRO A 56 61.52 -69.80 21.51
N HIS A 57 61.15 -71.07 21.37
CA HIS A 57 61.04 -71.71 20.05
C HIS A 57 59.60 -71.58 19.51
N LYS A 58 59.42 -71.04 18.30
CA LYS A 58 58.11 -70.85 17.65
C LYS A 58 57.12 -69.98 18.44
N VAL A 59 57.58 -68.80 18.87
CA VAL A 59 56.75 -67.82 19.57
C VAL A 59 55.50 -67.47 18.75
N THR A 60 54.31 -67.70 19.32
CA THR A 60 53.03 -67.34 18.71
C THR A 60 52.63 -65.91 19.07
N ALA A 61 51.74 -65.29 18.28
CA ALA A 61 51.20 -63.98 18.60
C ALA A 61 50.53 -63.94 19.99
N ALA A 62 49.86 -65.02 20.39
CA ALA A 62 49.27 -65.15 21.72
C ALA A 62 50.32 -65.13 22.85
N GLN A 63 51.48 -65.76 22.65
CA GLN A 63 52.55 -65.78 23.66
C GLN A 63 53.16 -64.39 23.93
N VAL A 64 53.01 -63.44 23.00
CA VAL A 64 53.44 -62.03 23.17
C VAL A 64 52.27 -61.06 23.33
N GLY A 65 51.03 -61.56 23.50
CA GLY A 65 49.83 -60.73 23.71
C GLY A 65 49.33 -60.00 22.47
N LEU A 66 49.70 -60.46 21.27
CA LEU A 66 49.34 -59.87 19.97
C LEU A 66 48.35 -60.75 19.17
N ASP A 67 47.67 -61.71 19.80
CA ASP A 67 46.72 -62.62 19.13
C ASP A 67 45.52 -61.93 18.50
N LYS A 68 45.19 -60.71 18.95
CA LYS A 68 44.10 -59.88 18.43
C LYS A 68 44.57 -58.74 17.52
N VAL A 69 45.87 -58.66 17.25
CA VAL A 69 46.44 -57.59 16.43
C VAL A 69 46.57 -58.08 15.00
N ASP A 70 45.81 -57.47 14.10
CA ASP A 70 45.93 -57.75 12.67
C ASP A 70 47.27 -57.24 12.13
N ASN A 71 47.92 -58.06 11.29
CA ASN A 71 49.15 -57.66 10.60
C ASN A 71 48.84 -56.84 9.35
N VAL A 72 48.37 -55.61 9.56
CA VAL A 72 48.08 -54.66 8.48
C VAL A 72 49.24 -53.67 8.31
N LYS A 73 49.51 -53.29 7.06
CA LYS A 73 50.52 -52.29 6.73
C LYS A 73 50.13 -50.95 7.38
N GLN A 74 50.90 -50.52 8.37
CA GLN A 74 50.76 -49.20 8.97
C GLN A 74 51.32 -48.12 8.04
N ALA A 75 50.76 -46.92 8.12
CA ALA A 75 51.37 -45.75 7.52
C ALA A 75 52.71 -45.47 8.20
N SER A 76 53.72 -45.07 7.43
CA SER A 76 54.96 -44.54 7.97
C SER A 76 54.68 -43.27 8.78
N LYS A 77 55.58 -42.94 9.71
CA LYS A 77 55.48 -41.68 10.46
C LYS A 77 55.38 -40.47 9.53
N ALA A 78 56.12 -40.49 8.41
CA ALA A 78 56.09 -39.43 7.42
C ALA A 78 54.70 -39.30 6.75
N GLU A 79 54.07 -40.41 6.37
CA GLU A 79 52.71 -40.40 5.80
C GLU A 79 51.68 -39.89 6.83
N PHE A 80 51.79 -40.32 8.09
CA PHE A 80 50.92 -39.86 9.17
C PHE A 80 51.08 -38.36 9.45
N ASP A 81 52.32 -37.88 9.56
CA ASP A 81 52.62 -36.47 9.78
C ASP A 81 52.12 -35.63 8.60
N SER A 82 52.33 -36.12 7.35
CA SER A 82 51.84 -35.49 6.13
C SER A 82 50.31 -35.35 6.17
N HIS A 83 49.60 -36.43 6.48
CA HIS A 83 48.14 -36.40 6.62
C HIS A 83 47.70 -35.42 7.71
N THR A 84 48.36 -35.44 8.88
CA THR A 84 48.02 -34.56 10.02
C THR A 84 48.25 -33.09 9.69
N SER A 85 49.25 -32.80 8.85
CA SER A 85 49.55 -31.44 8.38
C SER A 85 48.68 -31.00 7.20
N ASP A 86 47.97 -31.93 6.56
CA ASP A 86 47.15 -31.63 5.40
C ASP A 86 45.96 -30.74 5.81
N ALA A 87 45.94 -29.55 5.24
CA ALA A 87 44.92 -28.53 5.41
C ALA A 87 43.95 -28.45 4.22
N SER A 88 44.10 -29.36 3.26
CA SER A 88 43.26 -29.46 2.08
C SER A 88 41.91 -30.09 2.46
N ASN A 89 40.89 -29.93 1.62
CA ASN A 89 39.61 -30.64 1.79
C ASN A 89 39.88 -32.15 1.92
N PRO A 90 39.53 -32.79 3.07
CA PRO A 90 38.47 -32.40 4.03
C PRO A 90 38.85 -31.58 5.27
N HIS A 91 40.13 -31.39 5.56
CA HIS A 91 40.61 -30.74 6.78
C HIS A 91 40.84 -29.23 6.57
N LYS A 92 39.77 -28.41 6.68
CA LYS A 92 39.71 -26.92 6.51
C LYS A 92 39.10 -26.44 5.19
N VAL A 93 37.90 -26.95 4.92
CA VAL A 93 37.11 -26.54 3.75
C VAL A 93 36.73 -25.05 3.83
N THR A 94 37.02 -24.30 2.78
CA THR A 94 36.70 -22.89 2.59
C THR A 94 35.33 -22.72 1.93
N ALA A 95 34.74 -21.53 2.03
CA ALA A 95 33.47 -21.23 1.36
C ALA A 95 33.52 -21.53 -0.16
N SER A 96 34.64 -21.18 -0.81
CA SER A 96 34.88 -21.46 -2.22
C SER A 96 34.88 -22.96 -2.53
N GLN A 97 35.47 -23.78 -1.66
CA GLN A 97 35.51 -25.24 -1.85
C GLN A 97 34.13 -25.91 -1.76
N VAL A 98 33.14 -25.29 -1.10
CA VAL A 98 31.75 -25.79 -1.06
C VAL A 98 30.79 -25.01 -1.97
N GLY A 99 31.30 -24.10 -2.80
CA GLY A 99 30.47 -23.27 -3.67
C GLY A 99 29.59 -22.25 -2.93
N SER A 100 29.95 -21.91 -1.68
CA SER A 100 29.30 -20.89 -0.88
C SER A 100 29.99 -19.53 -1.05
N TYR A 101 29.29 -18.46 -0.70
CA TYR A 101 29.87 -17.12 -0.66
C TYR A 101 30.88 -16.99 0.47
N SER A 102 31.97 -16.28 0.21
CA SER A 102 32.85 -15.80 1.26
C SER A 102 32.08 -14.86 2.20
N LYS A 103 32.66 -14.65 3.39
CA LYS A 103 32.13 -13.66 4.33
C LYS A 103 32.03 -12.27 3.69
N SER A 104 33.06 -11.85 2.95
CA SER A 104 33.08 -10.55 2.26
C SER A 104 31.94 -10.43 1.26
N GLU A 105 31.78 -11.42 0.37
CA GLU A 105 30.70 -11.40 -0.63
C GLU A 105 29.31 -11.38 0.01
N SER A 106 29.14 -12.10 1.13
CA SER A 106 27.88 -12.10 1.88
C SER A 106 27.60 -10.73 2.51
N ASP A 107 28.63 -10.13 3.12
CA ASP A 107 28.54 -8.80 3.73
C ASP A 107 28.24 -7.72 2.66
N ASP A 108 28.85 -7.80 1.47
CA ASP A 108 28.61 -6.90 0.33
C ASP A 108 27.19 -7.02 -0.23
N LYS A 109 26.69 -8.25 -0.39
CA LYS A 109 25.31 -8.52 -0.83
C LYS A 109 24.30 -7.99 0.19
N LEU A 110 24.57 -8.21 1.47
CA LEU A 110 23.72 -7.72 2.56
C LEU A 110 23.70 -6.19 2.60
N ALA A 111 24.86 -5.55 2.43
CA ALA A 111 24.97 -4.09 2.36
C ALA A 111 24.17 -3.52 1.16
N THR A 112 24.28 -4.16 0.00
CA THR A 112 23.52 -3.78 -1.20
C THR A 112 22.01 -3.90 -0.98
N GLN A 113 21.56 -5.00 -0.39
CA GLN A 113 20.14 -5.21 -0.05
C GLN A 113 19.66 -4.18 0.97
N LYS A 114 20.45 -3.89 2.01
CA LYS A 114 20.14 -2.88 3.00
C LYS A 114 20.01 -1.50 2.36
N GLN A 115 20.92 -1.12 1.47
CA GLN A 115 20.87 0.15 0.77
C GLN A 115 19.62 0.27 -0.12
N ALA A 116 19.26 -0.80 -0.85
CA ALA A 116 18.04 -0.83 -1.65
C ALA A 116 16.77 -0.68 -0.78
N MET A 117 16.74 -1.34 0.37
CA MET A 117 15.64 -1.23 1.34
C MET A 117 15.54 0.18 1.93
N ASP A 118 16.67 0.74 2.36
CA ASP A 118 16.72 2.09 2.92
C ASP A 118 16.29 3.12 1.87
N SER A 119 16.68 2.94 0.60
CA SER A 119 16.23 3.77 -0.52
C SER A 119 14.72 3.67 -0.73
N HIS A 120 14.16 2.45 -0.73
CA HIS A 120 12.72 2.22 -0.88
C HIS A 120 11.92 2.85 0.27
N VAL A 121 12.29 2.60 1.53
CA VAL A 121 11.58 3.11 2.72
C VAL A 121 11.57 4.65 2.77
N ASN A 122 12.66 5.26 2.32
CA ASN A 122 12.79 6.71 2.27
C ASN A 122 12.21 7.32 0.99
N ASN A 123 11.85 6.52 -0.01
CA ASN A 123 11.17 6.99 -1.20
C ASN A 123 9.77 7.50 -0.84
N LYS A 124 9.56 8.82 -0.98
CA LYS A 124 8.26 9.50 -0.79
C LYS A 124 7.63 9.92 -2.13
N ALA A 125 8.14 9.41 -3.23
CA ALA A 125 7.45 9.51 -4.51
C ALA A 125 6.25 8.55 -4.51
N ASN A 126 5.20 8.92 -5.24
CA ASN A 126 4.04 8.07 -5.50
C ASN A 126 4.53 6.67 -5.97
N PRO A 127 4.26 5.57 -5.23
CA PRO A 127 3.08 5.31 -4.38
C PRO A 127 3.14 5.73 -2.90
N HIS A 128 4.27 6.13 -2.35
CA HIS A 128 4.36 6.54 -0.93
C HIS A 128 4.12 8.04 -0.79
N ALA A 129 3.34 8.45 0.21
CA ALA A 129 3.03 9.86 0.51
C ALA A 129 2.41 10.65 -0.66
N VAL A 130 1.43 10.05 -1.35
CA VAL A 130 0.75 10.66 -2.50
C VAL A 130 -0.01 11.92 -2.09
N THR A 131 0.29 13.02 -2.77
CA THR A 131 -0.37 14.32 -2.61
C THR A 131 -1.60 14.42 -3.52
N ALA A 132 -2.53 15.32 -3.19
CA ALA A 132 -3.70 15.62 -4.02
C ALA A 132 -3.30 15.93 -5.49
N SER A 133 -2.20 16.66 -5.69
CA SER A 133 -1.67 16.95 -7.02
C SER A 133 -1.22 15.68 -7.77
N GLN A 134 -0.59 14.73 -7.08
CA GLN A 134 -0.09 13.49 -7.69
C GLN A 134 -1.19 12.53 -8.19
N VAL A 135 -2.43 12.66 -7.71
CA VAL A 135 -3.59 11.90 -8.21
C VAL A 135 -4.47 12.71 -9.17
N GLY A 136 -4.05 13.93 -9.55
CA GLY A 136 -4.85 14.81 -10.39
C GLY A 136 -6.09 15.38 -9.68
N ALA A 137 -6.12 15.41 -8.35
CA ALA A 137 -7.16 16.11 -7.63
C ALA A 137 -6.96 17.63 -7.79
N TYR A 138 -8.06 18.34 -7.99
CA TYR A 138 -8.05 19.80 -8.11
C TYR A 138 -7.53 20.45 -6.81
N SER A 139 -6.76 21.51 -6.96
CA SER A 139 -6.43 22.39 -5.85
C SER A 139 -7.68 23.04 -5.27
N LYS A 140 -7.60 23.50 -4.02
CA LYS A 140 -8.68 24.24 -3.38
C LYS A 140 -9.15 25.42 -4.25
N GLN A 141 -8.19 26.17 -4.82
CA GLN A 141 -8.50 27.31 -5.70
C GLN A 141 -9.21 26.90 -7.00
N GLU A 142 -8.85 25.77 -7.60
CA GLU A 142 -9.54 25.26 -8.79
C GLU A 142 -10.95 24.77 -8.47
N ILE A 143 -11.14 24.12 -7.31
CA ILE A 143 -12.47 23.75 -6.79
C ILE A 143 -13.30 25.00 -6.60
N ASP A 144 -12.77 25.99 -5.88
CA ASP A 144 -13.43 27.26 -5.61
C ASP A 144 -13.81 27.94 -6.94
N THR A 145 -12.88 28.03 -7.91
CA THR A 145 -13.14 28.62 -9.23
C THR A 145 -14.23 27.87 -10.02
N LYS A 146 -14.21 26.53 -10.00
CA LYS A 146 -15.21 25.72 -10.70
C LYS A 146 -16.58 25.81 -10.02
N LEU A 147 -16.62 25.89 -8.69
CA LEU A 147 -17.85 26.03 -7.92
C LEU A 147 -18.46 27.44 -8.07
N SER A 148 -17.63 28.49 -8.06
CA SER A 148 -18.09 29.87 -8.31
C SER A 148 -18.66 30.06 -9.72
N LYS A 149 -18.20 29.28 -10.72
CA LYS A 149 -18.82 29.28 -12.07
C LYS A 149 -20.13 28.50 -12.13
N ALA A 150 -20.34 27.54 -11.24
CA ALA A 150 -21.55 26.71 -11.21
C ALA A 150 -22.65 27.27 -10.29
N VAL A 151 -22.31 28.17 -9.36
CA VAL A 151 -23.21 28.61 -8.29
C VAL A 151 -23.33 30.13 -8.31
N MET A 152 -24.46 30.63 -8.82
CA MET A 152 -24.94 32.01 -8.58
C MET A 152 -25.60 32.14 -7.19
N ALA A 153 -25.17 31.34 -6.20
CA ALA A 153 -25.74 31.32 -4.86
C ALA A 153 -24.65 31.62 -3.82
N ASP A 154 -24.97 32.50 -2.89
CA ASP A 154 -24.21 32.64 -1.66
C ASP A 154 -24.37 31.37 -0.78
N ASP A 155 -23.57 31.28 0.29
CA ASP A 155 -23.55 30.17 1.25
C ASP A 155 -24.90 29.90 1.96
N SER A 156 -25.97 30.66 1.65
CA SER A 156 -27.34 30.40 2.11
C SER A 156 -28.19 29.58 1.13
N GLY A 157 -27.62 29.17 -0.01
CA GLY A 157 -28.37 28.46 -1.07
C GLY A 157 -29.37 29.35 -1.80
N LYS A 158 -29.31 30.67 -1.62
CA LYS A 158 -30.16 31.63 -2.33
C LYS A 158 -29.42 32.17 -3.54
N VAL A 159 -30.06 32.03 -4.70
CA VAL A 159 -29.59 32.66 -5.94
C VAL A 159 -29.66 34.17 -5.76
N SER A 160 -28.51 34.83 -5.64
CA SER A 160 -28.43 36.29 -5.55
C SER A 160 -28.63 36.85 -6.96
N ILE A 161 -29.85 37.28 -7.28
CA ILE A 161 -30.15 37.99 -8.53
C ILE A 161 -29.48 39.36 -8.44
N GLY A 162 -28.26 39.46 -8.98
CA GLY A 162 -27.36 40.61 -8.82
C GLY A 162 -27.84 41.94 -9.42
N THR A 163 -29.01 42.00 -10.05
CA THR A 163 -29.61 43.26 -10.50
C THR A 163 -31.11 43.07 -10.78
N LEU A 164 -31.98 43.54 -9.87
CA LEU A 164 -33.34 43.91 -10.27
C LEU A 164 -33.24 45.24 -11.03
N ASP A 165 -33.18 45.20 -12.36
CA ASP A 165 -33.67 46.33 -13.13
C ASP A 165 -35.18 46.42 -12.86
N SER A 166 -35.62 47.57 -12.36
CA SER A 166 -36.98 47.93 -11.99
C SER A 166 -38.09 47.68 -13.04
N ASN A 167 -37.78 47.14 -14.21
CA ASN A 167 -38.70 47.07 -15.33
C ASN A 167 -39.18 45.66 -15.73
N THR A 168 -38.48 44.56 -15.40
CA THR A 168 -38.97 43.19 -15.68
C THR A 168 -38.37 42.12 -14.78
N LEU A 169 -39.19 41.19 -14.27
CA LEU A 169 -38.75 39.89 -13.74
C LEU A 169 -39.17 38.80 -14.73
N THR A 170 -38.25 37.97 -15.22
CA THR A 170 -38.62 36.83 -16.09
C THR A 170 -38.49 35.52 -15.30
N VAL A 171 -39.58 34.75 -15.18
CA VAL A 171 -39.61 33.44 -14.51
C VAL A 171 -40.06 32.39 -15.54
N GLN A 172 -39.22 31.38 -15.80
CA GLN A 172 -39.50 30.31 -16.78
C GLN A 172 -39.95 30.84 -18.16
N GLY A 173 -39.29 31.90 -18.65
CA GLY A 173 -39.63 32.54 -19.94
C GLY A 173 -40.85 33.48 -19.89
N THR A 174 -41.56 33.55 -18.76
CA THR A 174 -42.72 34.43 -18.57
C THR A 174 -42.28 35.74 -17.92
N LYS A 175 -42.55 36.87 -18.58
CA LYS A 175 -42.30 38.20 -18.02
C LYS A 175 -43.39 38.57 -17.02
N ILE A 176 -42.97 38.85 -15.80
CA ILE A 176 -43.78 39.37 -14.69
C ILE A 176 -43.44 40.85 -14.54
N TYR A 177 -44.45 41.71 -14.71
CA TYR A 177 -44.33 43.17 -14.58
C TYR A 177 -44.98 43.60 -13.26
N PRO A 178 -44.21 44.03 -12.24
CA PRO A 178 -44.76 44.21 -10.90
C PRO A 178 -45.50 45.53 -10.63
N ASN A 179 -45.55 46.51 -11.54
CA ASN A 179 -46.32 47.74 -11.29
C ASN A 179 -46.65 48.53 -12.57
N THR A 180 -47.92 48.83 -12.83
CA THR A 180 -48.36 49.82 -13.82
C THR A 180 -48.24 51.22 -13.22
N LYS A 181 -47.05 51.82 -13.32
CA LYS A 181 -46.83 53.22 -12.91
C LYS A 181 -47.62 54.17 -13.82
N ASP A 182 -48.09 55.29 -13.27
CA ASP A 182 -48.82 56.33 -14.02
C ASP A 182 -48.04 56.76 -15.27
N GLY A 183 -48.67 56.63 -16.44
CA GLY A 183 -48.10 56.97 -17.74
C GLY A 183 -47.08 55.98 -18.32
N VAL A 184 -46.78 54.87 -17.64
CA VAL A 184 -45.87 53.83 -18.13
C VAL A 184 -46.66 52.73 -18.84
N TRP A 185 -46.34 52.53 -20.12
CA TRP A 185 -46.96 51.50 -20.95
C TRP A 185 -46.31 50.13 -20.75
N THR A 186 -47.12 49.15 -20.37
CA THR A 186 -46.81 47.73 -20.54
C THR A 186 -47.21 47.32 -21.95
N VAL A 187 -46.25 46.76 -22.69
CA VAL A 187 -46.48 46.31 -24.06
C VAL A 187 -46.42 44.79 -24.12
N GLU A 188 -47.48 44.19 -24.63
CA GLU A 188 -47.60 42.76 -24.86
C GLU A 188 -47.85 42.50 -26.33
N LYS A 189 -47.01 41.67 -26.94
CA LYS A 189 -47.24 41.18 -28.29
C LYS A 189 -48.28 40.08 -28.22
N LEU A 190 -49.38 40.22 -28.96
CA LEU A 190 -50.42 39.21 -29.02
C LEU A 190 -50.09 38.16 -30.09
N PHE A 191 -50.03 38.60 -31.35
CA PHE A 191 -49.65 37.78 -32.52
C PHE A 191 -49.23 38.71 -33.66
N ASP A 192 -48.39 38.23 -34.59
CA ASP A 192 -47.91 38.96 -35.77
C ASP A 192 -47.44 40.40 -35.51
N ASN A 193 -48.20 41.39 -35.97
CA ASN A 193 -47.95 42.83 -35.79
C ASN A 193 -48.96 43.46 -34.81
N GLU A 194 -49.71 42.67 -34.05
CA GLU A 194 -50.74 43.14 -33.11
C GLU A 194 -50.25 43.11 -31.66
N TYR A 195 -50.47 44.22 -30.96
CA TYR A 195 -49.99 44.48 -29.62
C TYR A 195 -51.11 44.98 -28.72
N ARG A 196 -51.10 44.54 -27.46
CA ARG A 196 -51.88 45.12 -26.37
C ARG A 196 -50.97 46.00 -25.53
N LEU A 197 -51.32 47.27 -25.43
CA LEU A 197 -50.63 48.25 -24.62
C LEU A 197 -51.53 48.66 -23.46
N THR A 198 -51.05 48.51 -22.23
CA THR A 198 -51.81 48.86 -21.04
C THR A 198 -51.02 49.88 -20.23
N THR A 199 -51.66 50.99 -19.86
CA THR A 199 -51.11 51.96 -18.91
C THR A 199 -52.16 52.29 -17.86
N VAL A 200 -51.71 52.71 -16.69
CA VAL A 200 -52.54 53.40 -15.73
C VAL A 200 -52.36 54.90 -15.92
N MET A 201 -53.44 55.67 -15.72
CA MET A 201 -53.34 57.12 -15.60
C MET A 201 -54.19 57.65 -14.45
N SER A 202 -53.72 58.71 -13.81
CA SER A 202 -54.50 59.46 -12.83
C SER A 202 -55.19 60.67 -13.49
N THR A 203 -56.43 60.95 -13.12
CA THR A 203 -57.16 62.15 -13.54
C THR A 203 -57.82 62.83 -12.35
N GLY A 204 -57.75 64.16 -12.34
CA GLY A 204 -58.39 65.03 -11.35
C GLY A 204 -59.64 65.74 -11.88
N ALA A 205 -60.24 65.28 -12.97
CA ALA A 205 -61.34 66.00 -13.61
C ALA A 205 -62.61 66.08 -12.72
N ASP A 206 -63.20 67.28 -12.65
CA ASP A 206 -64.51 67.52 -12.07
C ASP A 206 -65.60 66.76 -12.85
N VAL A 207 -66.59 66.20 -12.16
CA VAL A 207 -67.80 65.60 -12.77
C VAL A 207 -69.01 66.41 -12.29
N THR A 208 -69.22 67.55 -12.93
CA THR A 208 -70.17 68.58 -12.49
C THR A 208 -71.14 69.03 -13.58
N SER A 209 -70.85 68.74 -14.85
CA SER A 209 -71.73 69.10 -15.97
C SER A 209 -72.92 68.14 -16.03
N THR A 210 -74.14 68.66 -16.16
CA THR A 210 -75.34 67.82 -16.23
C THR A 210 -75.48 67.13 -17.59
N TRP A 211 -75.87 65.86 -17.57
CA TRP A 211 -76.19 65.05 -18.75
C TRP A 211 -77.44 64.21 -18.44
N ASN A 212 -78.61 64.80 -18.69
CA ASN A 212 -79.90 64.30 -18.20
C ASN A 212 -79.87 64.07 -16.67
N SER A 213 -80.12 62.84 -16.21
CA SER A 213 -80.09 62.46 -14.79
C SER A 213 -78.69 62.15 -14.24
N LEU A 214 -77.65 62.25 -15.07
CA LEU A 214 -76.27 61.97 -14.71
C LEU A 214 -75.42 63.24 -14.75
N PHE A 215 -74.20 63.14 -14.23
CA PHE A 215 -73.17 64.17 -14.32
C PHE A 215 -71.96 63.63 -15.09
N ILE A 216 -71.35 64.48 -15.92
CA ILE A 216 -70.18 64.15 -16.74
C ILE A 216 -69.03 65.11 -16.49
N SER A 217 -67.80 64.63 -16.70
CA SER A 217 -66.61 65.48 -16.77
C SER A 217 -66.46 66.17 -18.12
N SER A 218 -65.52 67.11 -18.20
CA SER A 218 -64.87 67.48 -19.46
C SER A 218 -64.20 66.26 -20.12
N GLU A 219 -63.86 66.37 -21.41
CA GLU A 219 -63.11 65.34 -22.11
C GLU A 219 -61.69 65.21 -21.55
N ILE A 220 -61.32 63.97 -21.23
CA ILE A 220 -60.01 63.59 -20.72
C ILE A 220 -59.30 62.83 -21.83
N PRO A 221 -58.13 63.31 -22.30
CA PRO A 221 -57.35 62.58 -23.30
C PRO A 221 -56.74 61.33 -22.69
N HIS A 222 -56.68 60.24 -23.46
CA HIS A 222 -55.82 59.12 -23.07
C HIS A 222 -54.34 59.47 -23.32
N PRO A 223 -53.38 58.79 -22.65
CA PRO A 223 -51.95 59.09 -22.82
C PRO A 223 -51.49 58.79 -24.25
N ASN A 224 -50.47 59.52 -24.72
CA ASN A 224 -49.87 59.24 -26.04
C ASN A 224 -49.27 57.83 -26.07
N LEU A 225 -49.49 57.12 -27.18
CA LEU A 225 -48.89 55.81 -27.38
C LEU A 225 -47.36 55.93 -27.48
N PRO A 226 -46.60 54.89 -27.09
CA PRO A 226 -45.18 54.80 -27.39
C PRO A 226 -44.91 54.89 -28.90
N SER A 227 -43.72 55.33 -29.29
CA SER A 227 -43.37 55.49 -30.69
C SER A 227 -43.43 54.18 -31.49
N GLY A 228 -43.93 54.30 -32.72
CA GLY A 228 -44.05 53.19 -33.66
C GLY A 228 -45.30 52.32 -33.50
N TYR A 229 -46.23 52.64 -32.59
CA TYR A 229 -47.51 51.95 -32.49
C TYR A 229 -48.64 52.78 -33.11
N THR A 230 -49.48 52.13 -33.92
CA THR A 230 -50.69 52.72 -34.51
C THR A 230 -51.93 52.12 -33.84
N LYS A 231 -52.69 52.93 -33.10
CA LYS A 231 -53.91 52.48 -32.41
C LYS A 231 -54.94 51.90 -33.40
N THR A 232 -55.41 50.69 -33.14
CA THR A 232 -56.52 50.04 -33.85
C THR A 232 -57.82 50.17 -33.07
N SER A 233 -57.80 49.91 -31.76
CA SER A 233 -58.92 50.10 -30.85
C SER A 233 -58.43 50.40 -29.43
N TRP A 234 -59.30 50.92 -28.57
CA TRP A 234 -58.93 51.17 -27.17
C TRP A 234 -60.13 51.09 -26.23
N GLY A 235 -59.82 50.86 -24.97
CA GLY A 235 -60.75 50.82 -23.86
C GLY A 235 -60.21 51.62 -22.68
N VAL A 236 -61.12 52.11 -21.86
CA VAL A 236 -60.80 52.75 -20.58
C VAL A 236 -61.71 52.18 -19.50
N THR A 237 -61.12 51.80 -18.38
CA THR A 237 -61.84 51.24 -17.23
C THR A 237 -61.43 51.99 -15.98
N LEU A 238 -62.40 52.26 -15.10
CA LEU A 238 -62.10 52.83 -13.80
C LEU A 238 -61.36 51.78 -12.96
N SER A 239 -60.17 52.12 -12.47
CA SER A 239 -59.38 51.24 -11.63
C SER A 239 -59.61 51.52 -10.14
N ASN A 240 -59.67 52.80 -9.76
CA ASN A 240 -59.86 53.20 -8.37
C ASN A 240 -60.49 54.59 -8.27
N SER A 241 -61.50 54.72 -7.41
CA SER A 241 -62.19 55.98 -7.09
C SER A 241 -62.91 55.85 -5.75
N ASN A 242 -62.96 56.95 -4.99
CA ASN A 242 -63.74 57.01 -3.74
C ASN A 242 -65.25 57.21 -3.98
N ASN A 243 -65.67 57.53 -5.20
CA ASN A 243 -67.09 57.69 -5.55
C ASN A 243 -67.51 56.68 -6.63
N LEU A 244 -68.79 56.25 -6.59
CA LEU A 244 -69.39 55.39 -7.60
C LEU A 244 -69.48 56.13 -8.93
N MET A 245 -68.66 55.71 -9.89
CA MET A 245 -68.58 56.34 -11.21
C MET A 245 -68.13 55.34 -12.27
N TRP A 246 -68.21 55.75 -13.52
CA TRP A 246 -67.81 54.97 -14.69
C TRP A 246 -67.02 55.82 -15.66
N CYS A 247 -66.32 55.17 -16.58
CA CYS A 247 -65.69 55.82 -17.71
C CYS A 247 -66.52 55.54 -18.97
N SER A 248 -66.63 56.53 -19.86
CA SER A 248 -67.23 56.34 -21.18
C SER A 248 -66.36 56.99 -22.24
N ILE A 249 -66.10 56.26 -23.33
CA ILE A 249 -65.38 56.78 -24.48
C ILE A 249 -66.30 57.80 -25.18
N SER A 250 -65.79 59.01 -25.38
CA SER A 250 -66.55 60.12 -25.99
C SER A 250 -65.94 60.61 -27.31
N GLY A 251 -64.80 60.04 -27.73
CA GLY A 251 -64.19 60.31 -29.01
C GLY A 251 -63.03 59.37 -29.31
N ALA A 252 -62.37 59.59 -30.45
CA ALA A 252 -61.29 58.71 -30.92
C ALA A 252 -60.15 58.57 -29.90
N SER A 253 -59.81 59.63 -29.16
CA SER A 253 -58.72 59.63 -28.18
C SER A 253 -59.09 60.26 -26.83
N VAL A 254 -60.39 60.41 -26.55
CA VAL A 254 -60.90 61.07 -25.33
C VAL A 254 -62.01 60.26 -24.68
N PHE A 255 -62.07 60.33 -23.36
CA PHE A 255 -63.13 59.74 -22.55
C PHE A 255 -63.66 60.75 -21.52
N ARG A 256 -64.79 60.42 -20.91
CA ARG A 256 -65.39 61.19 -19.82
C ARG A 256 -65.63 60.29 -18.62
N LEU A 257 -65.60 60.88 -17.44
CA LEU A 257 -66.09 60.27 -16.22
C LEU A 257 -67.58 60.58 -16.08
N ILE A 258 -68.35 59.59 -15.63
CA ILE A 258 -69.81 59.70 -15.46
C ILE A 258 -70.15 59.27 -14.04
N ALA A 259 -70.98 60.05 -13.34
CA ALA A 259 -71.45 59.73 -12.01
C ALA A 259 -72.94 60.07 -11.83
N GLY A 260 -73.59 59.44 -10.85
CA GLY A 260 -74.97 59.75 -10.48
C GLY A 260 -75.13 61.03 -9.65
N ALA A 261 -74.03 61.63 -9.18
CA ALA A 261 -74.02 62.85 -8.40
C ALA A 261 -72.85 63.75 -8.80
N SER A 262 -73.04 65.07 -8.66
CA SER A 262 -71.98 66.05 -8.86
C SER A 262 -70.82 65.79 -7.91
N THR A 263 -69.62 65.63 -8.46
CA THR A 263 -68.41 65.29 -7.69
C THR A 263 -67.27 66.21 -8.10
N SER A 264 -66.68 66.93 -7.13
CA SER A 264 -65.50 67.77 -7.36
C SER A 264 -64.25 66.95 -7.70
N ALA A 265 -63.23 67.66 -8.18
CA ALA A 265 -61.93 67.17 -8.57
C ALA A 265 -61.31 66.34 -7.45
N ALA A 266 -61.03 65.07 -7.75
CA ALA A 266 -60.34 64.14 -6.88
C ALA A 266 -59.48 63.23 -7.75
N THR A 267 -58.31 62.82 -7.24
CA THR A 267 -57.43 61.88 -7.95
C THR A 267 -58.12 60.54 -8.12
N ARG A 268 -58.43 60.19 -9.36
CA ARG A 268 -59.05 58.92 -9.76
C ARG A 268 -58.11 58.20 -10.70
N THR A 269 -58.06 56.90 -10.59
CA THR A 269 -57.16 56.07 -11.40
C THR A 269 -57.96 55.31 -12.43
N VAL A 270 -57.56 55.40 -13.70
CA VAL A 270 -58.14 54.62 -14.79
C VAL A 270 -57.06 53.76 -15.44
N ILE A 271 -57.46 52.59 -15.94
CA ILE A 271 -56.64 51.75 -16.80
C ILE A 271 -57.04 52.06 -18.23
N VAL A 272 -56.05 52.43 -19.03
CA VAL A 272 -56.19 52.62 -20.48
C VAL A 272 -55.57 51.40 -21.15
N THR A 273 -56.36 50.69 -21.95
CA THR A 273 -55.91 49.59 -22.78
C THR A 273 -56.04 49.98 -24.23
N VAL A 274 -54.96 49.89 -24.99
CA VAL A 274 -54.92 50.19 -26.41
C VAL A 274 -54.46 48.96 -27.16
N TYR A 275 -55.24 48.52 -28.13
CA TYR A 275 -54.79 47.58 -29.14
C TYR A 275 -54.18 48.38 -30.29
N ALA A 276 -53.01 47.98 -30.74
CA ALA A 276 -52.26 48.70 -31.76
C ALA A 276 -51.52 47.75 -32.68
N SER A 277 -51.27 48.22 -33.90
CA SER A 277 -50.33 47.58 -34.82
C SER A 277 -48.95 48.24 -34.75
N LYS A 278 -47.89 47.47 -34.98
CA LYS A 278 -46.51 47.96 -35.13
C LYS A 278 -45.76 47.15 -36.17
#